data_AF-A0A924M7H1-F1
#
_entry.id   AF-A0A924M7H1-F1
#
_cell.length_a   1.000
_cell.length_b   1.000
_cell.length_c   1.000
_cell.angle_alpha   90.00
_cell.angle_beta   90.00
_cell.angle_gamma   90.00
#
_symmetry.space_group_name_H-M   'P 1'
#
loop_
_entity.id
_entity.type
_entity.pdbx_description
1 polymer ?
#
loop_
_entity_poly.entity_id
_entity_poly.type
_entity_poly.pdbx_seq_one_letter_code
_entity_poly.pdbx_strand_id
1 'polypeptide(L)' 'MRSEVSITFKGASPVRIDLNEVQPMPHDVARWWLDDQFTQMGCEPLRPTGKLLTADKVVVVAQAA' A
#
# COMPACT_ATOMS: atom_id res chain seq x y z
N MET A 1 8.99 16.93 4.25
CA MET A 1 8.32 17.43 3.04
C MET A 1 6.82 17.19 3.19
N ARG A 2 6.03 18.25 3.39
CA ARG A 2 4.56 18.15 3.40
C ARG A 2 4.08 17.86 1.96
N SER A 3 3.31 16.80 1.79
CA SER A 3 2.75 16.39 0.50
C SER A 3 1.24 16.61 0.49
N GLU A 4 0.68 17.10 -0.62
CA GLU A 4 -0.76 17.31 -0.81
C GLU A 4 -1.19 16.57 -2.08
N VAL A 5 -2.34 15.90 -2.02
CA VAL A 5 -2.99 15.31 -3.21
C VAL A 5 -4.27 16.10 -3.48
N SER A 6 -4.40 16.62 -4.70
CA SER A 6 -5.63 17.27 -5.19
C SER A 6 -6.26 16.41 -6.28
N ILE A 7 -7.53 16.05 -6.10
CA ILE A 7 -8.32 15.28 -7.06
C ILE A 7 -9.39 16.21 -7.64
N THR A 8 -9.42 16.33 -8.97
CA THR A 8 -10.36 17.22 -9.67
C THR A 8 -11.37 16.41 -10.47
N PHE A 9 -12.66 16.68 -10.24
CA PHE A 9 -13.76 16.14 -11.04
C PHE A 9 -14.37 17.25 -11.90
N LYS A 10 -14.82 16.91 -13.11
CA LYS A 10 -15.45 17.88 -14.00
C LYS A 10 -16.73 18.42 -13.38
N GLY A 11 -16.81 19.74 -13.20
CA GLY A 11 -18.00 20.43 -12.67
C GLY A 11 -18.14 20.41 -11.15
N ALA A 12 -17.13 19.94 -10.41
CA ALA A 12 -17.10 19.99 -8.96
C ALA A 12 -15.85 20.73 -8.45
N SER A 13 -15.92 21.23 -7.21
CA SER A 13 -14.75 21.78 -6.54
C SER A 13 -13.70 20.68 -6.29
N PRO A 14 -12.40 20.97 -6.47
CA PRO A 14 -11.34 20.00 -6.20
C PRO A 14 -11.35 19.51 -4.75
N VAL A 15 -11.15 18.21 -4.56
CA VAL A 15 -10.94 17.60 -3.24
C VAL A 15 -9.45 17.66 -2.93
N ARG A 16 -9.10 18.29 -1.81
CA ARG A 16 -7.70 18.35 -1.33
C ARG A 16 -7.55 17.46 -0.11
N ILE A 17 -6.51 16.64 -0.12
CA ILE A 17 -6.14 15.74 0.95
C ILE A 17 -4.73 16.14 1.38
N ASP A 18 -4.64 16.73 2.57
CA ASP A 18 -3.35 16.89 3.27
C ASP A 18 -2.83 15.50 3.61
N LEU A 19 -1.66 15.14 3.07
CA LEU A 19 -1.00 13.90 3.48
C LEU A 19 -0.16 14.20 4.71
N ASN A 20 -0.44 13.46 5.78
CA ASN A 20 0.46 13.44 6.93
C ASN A 20 1.81 12.89 6.48
N GLU A 21 2.87 13.64 6.78
CA GLU A 21 4.23 13.16 6.54
C GLU A 21 4.50 11.97 7.49
N VAL A 22 4.59 10.78 6.92
CA VAL A 22 5.04 9.59 7.63
C VAL A 22 6.51 9.40 7.30
N GLN A 23 7.35 9.31 8.34
CA GLN A 23 8.76 9.04 8.16
C GLN A 23 8.92 7.74 7.35
N PRO A 24 9.68 7.74 6.24
CA PRO A 24 9.92 6.53 5.47
C PRO A 24 10.49 5.44 6.36
N MET A 25 9.88 4.26 6.29
CA MET A 25 10.36 3.11 7.01
C MET A 25 11.72 2.65 6.43
N PRO A 26 12.67 2.24 7.28
CA PRO A 26 13.82 1.48 6.84
C PRO A 26 13.39 0.23 6.05
N HIS A 27 14.19 -0.16 5.06
CA HIS A 27 13.78 -1.18 4.09
C HIS A 27 13.47 -2.53 4.75
N ASP A 28 14.25 -2.94 5.74
CA ASP A 28 14.02 -4.14 6.54
C ASP A 28 12.67 -4.08 7.29
N VAL A 29 12.39 -2.97 7.95
CA VAL A 29 11.11 -2.76 8.66
C VAL A 29 9.94 -2.77 7.69
N ALA A 30 10.08 -2.13 6.51
CA ALA A 30 9.03 -2.11 5.49
C ALA A 30 8.69 -3.51 4.95
N ARG A 31 9.70 -4.38 4.80
CA ARG A 31 9.49 -5.78 4.39
C ARG A 31 8.70 -6.55 5.45
N TRP A 32 9.07 -6.42 6.73
CA TRP A 32 8.35 -7.09 7.81
C TRP A 32 6.92 -6.60 7.95
N TRP A 33 6.69 -5.30 7.82
CA TRP A 33 5.34 -4.75 7.81
C TRP A 33 4.50 -5.32 6.67
N LEU A 34 5.06 -5.43 5.46
CA LEU A 34 4.33 -6.01 4.32
C LEU A 34 3.96 -7.48 4.57
N ASP A 35 4.83 -8.25 5.20
CA ASP A 35 4.57 -9.65 5.57
C ASP A 35 3.46 -9.78 6.62
N ASP A 36 3.46 -8.86 7.59
CA ASP A 36 2.44 -8.77 8.63
C ASP A 36 1.08 -8.39 8.05
N GLN A 37 1.01 -7.37 7.16
CA GLN A 37 -0.24 -7.01 6.48
C GLN A 37 -0.79 -8.16 5.64
N PHE A 38 0.06 -8.87 4.90
CA PHE A 38 -0.34 -10.06 4.13
C PHE A 38 -1.01 -11.11 5.02
N THR A 39 -0.49 -11.33 6.23
CA THR A 39 -1.04 -12.30 7.19
C THR A 39 -2.31 -11.79 7.85
N GLN A 40 -2.33 -10.53 8.30
CA GLN A 40 -3.49 -9.93 8.99
C GLN A 40 -4.72 -9.83 8.09
N MET A 41 -4.52 -9.58 6.79
CA MET A 41 -5.60 -9.49 5.81
C MET A 41 -6.03 -10.86 5.27
N GLY A 42 -5.39 -11.96 5.70
CA GLY A 42 -5.71 -13.32 5.23
C GLY A 42 -5.46 -13.49 3.72
N CYS A 43 -4.42 -12.84 3.20
CA CYS A 43 -4.09 -12.88 1.79
C CYS A 43 -3.62 -14.28 1.35
N GLU A 44 -4.02 -14.68 0.15
CA GLU A 44 -3.56 -15.92 -0.48
C GLU A 44 -2.49 -15.65 -1.55
N PRO A 45 -1.48 -16.52 -1.72
CA PRO A 45 -0.48 -16.37 -2.78
C PRO A 45 -1.09 -16.39 -4.17
N LEU A 46 -0.74 -15.40 -5.02
CA LEU A 46 -1.18 -15.36 -6.42
C LEU A 46 -0.63 -16.53 -7.25
N ARG A 47 0.56 -17.02 -6.90
CA ARG A 47 1.24 -18.08 -7.63
C ARG A 47 1.06 -19.39 -6.86
N PRO A 48 0.48 -20.44 -7.47
CA PRO A 48 0.26 -21.71 -6.79
C PRO A 48 1.56 -22.49 -6.57
N THR A 49 2.65 -22.12 -7.24
CA THR A 49 3.99 -22.62 -6.92
C THR A 49 4.50 -21.80 -5.75
N GLY A 50 4.89 -22.45 -4.65
CA GLY A 50 5.12 -21.83 -3.32
C GLY A 50 6.17 -20.71 -3.19
N LYS A 51 6.64 -20.13 -4.30
CA LYS A 51 7.43 -18.91 -4.32
C LYS A 51 6.52 -17.68 -4.38
N LEU A 52 6.42 -16.99 -3.24
CA LEU A 52 5.75 -15.71 -3.13
C LEU A 52 6.76 -14.56 -3.22
N LEU A 53 6.69 -13.75 -4.28
CA LEU A 53 7.58 -12.60 -4.46
C LEU A 53 7.06 -11.39 -3.67
N THR A 54 7.95 -10.46 -3.31
CA THR A 54 7.55 -9.18 -2.68
C THR A 54 6.55 -8.42 -3.54
N ALA A 55 6.74 -8.40 -4.86
CA ALA A 55 5.81 -7.76 -5.79
C ALA A 55 4.41 -8.41 -5.76
N ASP A 56 4.34 -9.74 -5.63
CA ASP A 56 3.06 -10.44 -5.51
C ASP A 56 2.36 -10.05 -4.19
N LYS A 57 3.10 -9.96 -3.06
CA LYS A 57 2.56 -9.49 -1.77
C LYS A 57 1.97 -8.09 -1.85
N VAL A 58 2.67 -7.16 -2.51
CA VAL A 58 2.19 -5.78 -2.70
C VAL A 58 0.85 -5.77 -3.41
N VAL A 59 0.68 -6.55 -4.48
CA VAL A 59 -0.57 -6.59 -5.25
C VAL A 59 -1.71 -7.14 -4.40
N VAL A 60 -1.52 -8.25 -3.68
CA VAL A 60 -2.61 -8.87 -2.92
C VAL A 60 -3.02 -8.02 -1.72
N VAL A 61 -2.05 -7.45 -0.99
CA VAL A 61 -2.35 -6.51 0.11
C VAL A 61 -3.11 -5.29 -0.40
N ALA A 62 -2.69 -4.72 -1.54
CA ALA A 62 -3.40 -3.58 -2.13
C ALA A 62 -4.82 -3.91 -2.61
N GLN A 63 -5.10 -5.17 -2.97
CA GLN A 63 -6.45 -5.62 -3.33
C GLN A 63 -7.35 -5.84 -2.10
N ALA A 64 -6.75 -6.13 -0.94
CA ALA A 64 -7.46 -6.43 0.30
C ALA A 64 -7.68 -5.20 1.21
N ALA A 65 -6.98 -4.09 0.96
CA ALA A 65 -7.08 -2.81 1.68
C ALA A 65 -8.14 -1.88 1.08
#